data_AF-A0A2V2S795-F1
#
_entry.id   AF-A0A2V2S795-F1
#
_cell.length_a   1.000
_cell.length_b   1.000
_cell.length_c   1.000
_cell.angle_alpha   90.00
_cell.angle_beta   90.00
_cell.angle_gamma   90.00
#
_symmetry.space_group_name_H-M   'P 1'
#
loop_
_entity.id
_entity.type
_entity.pdbx_description
1 polymer ?
#
loop_
_entity_poly.entity_id
_entity_poly.type
_entity_poly.pdbx_seq_one_letter_code
_entity_poly.pdbx_strand_id
1 'polypeptide(L)'
;MLEALADSVAACLDKASLEAIARLELDPFTRDRLDELADKANEGQISPEERSEYLGFIRVTEFLGLAQLRARSRLGLPLASSSMV
;
A
#
# COMPACT_ATOMS: atom_id res chain seq x y z
N MET A 1 -5.00 14.19 4.96
CA MET A 1 -6.30 13.49 5.00
C MET A 1 -6.11 11.98 5.14
N LEU A 2 -5.34 11.34 4.25
CA LEU A 2 -5.12 9.88 4.26
C LEU A 2 -4.50 9.36 5.56
N GLU A 3 -3.53 10.08 6.12
CA GLU A 3 -2.92 9.72 7.41
C GLU A 3 -3.91 9.68 8.58
N ALA A 4 -4.76 10.71 8.71
CA ALA A 4 -5.78 10.78 9.76
C ALA A 4 -6.83 9.67 9.62
N LEU A 5 -7.16 9.30 8.37
CA LEU A 5 -8.03 8.16 8.09
C LEU A 5 -7.36 6.84 8.50
N ALA A 6 -6.09 6.63 8.15
CA ALA A 6 -5.33 5.45 8.54
C ALA A 6 -5.22 5.30 10.08
N ASP A 7 -5.03 6.42 10.78
CA ASP A 7 -5.07 6.45 12.26
C ASP A 7 -6.44 6.03 12.81
N SER A 8 -7.51 6.53 12.21
CA SER A 8 -8.89 6.21 12.62
C SER A 8 -9.23 4.74 12.38
N VAL A 9 -8.80 4.18 11.25
CA VAL A 9 -8.94 2.75 10.92
C VAL A 9 -8.15 1.90 11.91
N ALA A 10 -6.88 2.23 12.15
CA ALA A 10 -6.07 1.47 13.12
C ALA A 10 -6.64 1.55 14.55
N ALA A 11 -7.39 2.60 14.89
CA ALA A 11 -8.00 2.76 16.20
C ALA A 11 -9.19 1.83 16.47
N CYS A 12 -9.90 1.40 15.42
CA CYS A 12 -11.12 0.59 15.57
C CYS A 12 -10.89 -0.92 15.38
N LEU A 13 -9.65 -1.34 15.12
CA LEU A 13 -9.28 -2.72 14.87
C LEU A 13 -8.76 -3.43 16.11
N ASP A 14 -9.04 -4.72 16.21
CA ASP A 14 -8.47 -5.56 17.25
C ASP A 14 -7.00 -5.92 16.95
N LYS A 15 -6.35 -6.54 17.94
CA LYS A 15 -4.93 -6.92 17.82
C LYS A 15 -4.67 -7.86 16.64
N ALA A 16 -5.55 -8.84 16.41
CA ALA A 16 -5.40 -9.81 15.33
C ALA A 16 -5.48 -9.14 13.95
N SER A 17 -6.41 -8.20 13.77
CA SER A 17 -6.56 -7.43 12.53
C SER A 17 -5.37 -6.50 12.30
N LEU A 18 -4.87 -5.82 13.34
CA LEU A 18 -3.66 -5.00 13.25
C LEU A 18 -2.44 -5.83 12.83
N GLU A 19 -2.31 -7.03 13.38
CA GLU A 19 -1.25 -7.97 13.03
C GLU A 19 -1.35 -8.49 11.60
N ALA A 20 -2.56 -8.72 11.09
CA ALA A 20 -2.80 -9.10 9.71
C ALA A 20 -2.45 -7.96 8.75
N ILE A 21 -2.92 -6.73 9.03
CA ILE A 21 -2.61 -5.55 8.22
C ILE A 21 -1.11 -5.28 8.18
N ALA A 22 -0.43 -5.36 9.33
CA ALA A 22 1.01 -5.09 9.43
C ALA A 22 1.89 -6.03 8.59
N ARG A 23 1.35 -7.17 8.14
CA ARG A 23 2.01 -8.18 7.30
C ARG A 23 1.35 -8.35 5.93
N LEU A 24 0.33 -7.55 5.63
CA LEU A 24 -0.44 -7.69 4.40
C LEU A 24 0.44 -7.33 3.21
N GLU A 25 0.65 -8.28 2.31
CA GLU A 25 1.32 -8.04 1.04
C GLU A 25 0.30 -8.08 -0.09
N LEU A 26 0.57 -7.32 -1.15
CA LEU A 26 -0.12 -7.54 -2.42
C LEU A 26 0.18 -8.95 -2.90
N ASP A 27 -0.86 -9.61 -3.44
CA ASP A 27 -0.68 -10.91 -4.06
C ASP A 27 0.26 -10.81 -5.27
N PRO A 28 0.94 -11.91 -5.65
CA PRO A 28 1.95 -11.87 -6.71
C PRO A 28 1.40 -11.36 -8.05
N PHE A 29 0.17 -11.71 -8.41
CA PHE A 29 -0.41 -11.29 -9.68
C PHE A 29 -0.64 -9.78 -9.72
N THR A 30 -1.15 -9.20 -8.62
CA THR A 30 -1.29 -7.74 -8.51
C THR A 30 0.07 -7.03 -8.55
N ARG A 31 1.11 -7.62 -7.94
CA ARG A 31 2.47 -7.07 -7.97
C ARG A 31 3.05 -7.09 -9.38
N ASP A 32 2.99 -8.23 -10.07
CA ASP A 32 3.50 -8.37 -11.44
C ASP A 32 2.80 -7.40 -12.41
N ARG A 33 1.48 -7.20 -12.22
CA ARG A 33 0.70 -6.24 -13.01
C ARG A 33 1.11 -4.79 -12.72
N LEU A 34 1.38 -4.46 -11.47
CA LEU A 34 1.87 -3.13 -11.10
C LEU A 34 3.24 -2.84 -11.73
N ASP A 35 4.14 -3.82 -11.70
CA ASP A 35 5.48 -3.72 -12.29
C ASP A 35 5.39 -3.53 -13.82
N GLU A 36 4.54 -4.31 -14.51
CA GLU A 36 4.30 -4.14 -15.95
C GLU A 36 3.80 -2.73 -16.30
N LEU A 37 2.87 -2.19 -15.51
CA LEU A 37 2.32 -0.85 -15.72
C LEU A 37 3.35 0.24 -15.44
N ALA A 38 4.20 0.04 -14.42
CA ALA A 38 5.30 0.95 -14.11
C ALA A 38 6.32 1.00 -15.27
N ASP A 39 6.69 -0.15 -15.83
CA ASP A 39 7.58 -0.24 -16.99
C ASP A 39 7.00 0.47 -18.21
N LYS A 40 5.73 0.18 -18.55
CA LYS A 40 5.03 0.87 -19.64
C LYS A 40 4.96 2.39 -19.43
N ALA A 41 4.75 2.85 -18.20
CA ALA A 41 4.72 4.28 -17.87
C ALA A 41 6.10 4.92 -18.08
N ASN A 42 7.18 4.25 -17.66
CA ASN A 42 8.56 4.70 -17.81
C ASN A 42 8.98 4.75 -19.28
N GLU A 43 8.53 3.80 -20.09
CA GLU A 43 8.80 3.75 -21.53
C GLU A 43 7.90 4.67 -22.37
N GLY A 44 6.91 5.35 -21.74
CA GLY A 44 5.95 6.20 -22.44
C GLY A 44 4.95 5.43 -23.31
N GLN A 45 4.75 4.14 -23.05
CA GLN A 45 3.89 3.23 -23.80
C GLN A 45 2.53 2.96 -23.12
N ILE A 46 2.33 3.49 -21.91
CA ILE A 46 1.10 3.27 -21.14
C ILE A 46 -0.13 3.88 -21.82
N SER A 47 -1.19 3.09 -21.98
CA SER A 47 -2.47 3.61 -22.50
C SER A 47 -3.19 4.50 -21.47
N PRO A 48 -4.16 5.33 -21.88
CA PRO A 48 -5.00 6.09 -20.94
C PRO A 48 -5.73 5.20 -19.92
N GLU A 49 -6.23 4.04 -20.35
CA GLU A 49 -6.91 3.06 -19.50
C GLU A 49 -5.94 2.43 -18.50
N GLU A 50 -4.78 1.98 -18.98
CA GLU A 50 -3.70 1.43 -18.14
C GLU A 50 -3.18 2.47 -17.14
N ARG A 51 -3.11 3.75 -17.53
CA ARG A 51 -2.73 4.84 -16.63
C ARG A 51 -3.74 5.02 -15.50
N SER A 52 -5.02 4.88 -15.78
CA SER A 52 -6.07 4.95 -14.76
C SER A 52 -5.94 3.79 -13.75
N GLU A 53 -5.67 2.58 -14.26
CA GLU A 53 -5.40 1.38 -13.46
C GLU A 53 -4.16 1.59 -12.57
N TYR A 54 -3.04 2.02 -13.17
CA TYR A 54 -1.77 2.29 -12.47
C TYR A 54 -1.93 3.31 -11.34
N LEU A 55 -2.62 4.43 -11.61
CA LEU A 55 -2.94 5.43 -10.59
C LEU A 55 -3.85 4.88 -9.50
N GLY A 56 -4.70 3.89 -9.81
CA GLY A 56 -5.47 3.14 -8.83
C GLY A 56 -4.58 2.36 -7.86
N PHE A 57 -3.62 1.60 -8.40
CA PHE A 57 -2.65 0.87 -7.57
C PHE A 57 -1.80 1.79 -6.70
N ILE A 58 -1.33 2.93 -7.22
CA ILE A 58 -0.56 3.91 -6.44
C ILE A 58 -1.38 4.39 -5.22
N ARG A 59 -2.66 4.74 -5.40
CA ARG A 59 -3.51 5.19 -4.30
C ARG A 59 -3.75 4.10 -3.25
N VAL A 60 -3.96 2.87 -3.68
CA VAL A 60 -4.21 1.73 -2.77
C VAL A 60 -2.95 1.38 -1.99
N THR A 61 -1.79 1.34 -2.65
CA THR A 61 -0.50 1.04 -2.02
C THR A 61 -0.06 2.14 -1.05
N GLU A 62 -0.28 3.41 -1.38
CA GLU A 62 -0.06 4.54 -0.47
C GLU A 62 -0.90 4.40 0.81
N PHE A 63 -2.20 4.12 0.67
CA PHE A 63 -3.07 3.89 1.83
C PHE A 63 -2.66 2.66 2.64
N LEU A 64 -2.33 1.55 1.98
CA LEU A 64 -1.87 0.33 2.63
C LEU A 64 -0.60 0.57 3.45
N GLY A 65 0.37 1.30 2.91
CA GLY A 65 1.60 1.67 3.62
C GLY A 65 1.31 2.49 4.88
N LEU A 66 0.39 3.46 4.80
CA LEU A 66 -0.05 4.22 5.96
C LEU A 66 -0.78 3.35 6.99
N ALA A 67 -1.68 2.46 6.55
CA ALA A 67 -2.39 1.53 7.44
C ALA A 67 -1.41 0.60 8.17
N GLN A 68 -0.41 0.06 7.46
CA GLN A 68 0.67 -0.74 8.04
C GLN A 68 1.49 0.04 9.05
N LEU A 69 1.87 1.28 8.73
CA LEU A 69 2.61 2.15 9.63
C LEU A 69 1.85 2.38 10.94
N ARG A 70 0.55 2.72 10.86
CA ARG A 70 -0.28 2.94 12.05
C ARG A 70 -0.52 1.64 12.84
N ALA A 71 -0.72 0.51 12.16
CA ALA A 71 -0.86 -0.79 12.82
C ALA A 71 0.41 -1.18 13.59
N ARG A 72 1.59 -1.05 12.98
CA ARG A 72 2.88 -1.33 13.63
C ARG A 72 3.12 -0.42 14.84
N SER A 73 2.82 0.88 14.69
CA SER A 73 2.91 1.83 15.80
C SER A 73 2.02 1.43 16.98
N ARG A 74 0.79 0.98 16.73
CA ARG A 74 -0.14 0.53 17.78
C ARG A 74 0.29 -0.78 18.45
N LEU A 75 0.95 -1.67 17.70
CA LEU A 75 1.47 -2.94 18.19
C LEU A 75 2.85 -2.80 18.88
N GLY A 76 3.49 -1.62 18.83
CA GLY A 76 4.86 -1.42 19.31
C GLY A 76 5.90 -2.19 18.47
N LEU A 77 5.59 -2.50 17.22
CA LEU A 77 6.51 -3.17 16.30
C LEU A 77 7.52 -2.16 15.72
N PRO A 78 8.74 -2.60 15.36
CA PRO A 78 9.69 -1.75 14.66
C PRO A 78 9.03 -1.17 13.41
N LEU A 79 9.13 0.13 13.18
CA LEU A 79 8.73 0.69 11.88
C LEU A 79 9.75 0.16 10.87
N ALA A 80 9.31 -0.60 9.87
CA ALA A 80 10.23 -1.11 8.87
C ALA A 80 10.97 0.08 8.24
N SER A 81 12.29 0.00 8.13
CA SER A 81 13.08 0.96 7.37
C SER A 81 12.46 1.05 5.99
N SER A 82 12.01 2.24 5.58
CA SER A 82 11.54 2.48 4.20
C SER A 82 12.63 2.04 3.25
N SER A 83 12.51 0.84 2.68
CA SER A 83 13.20 0.53 1.43
C SER A 83 12.22 0.94 0.36
N MET A 84 12.31 2.21 -0.03
CA MET A 84 11.86 2.64 -1.35
C MET A 84 12.67 1.82 -2.35
N VAL A 85 11.99 0.97 -3.11
CA VAL A 85 12.37 0.60 -4.47
C VAL A 85 11.18 0.95 -5.32
#